data_AF-A0A5N6RGV8-F1
#
_entry.id   AF-A0A5N6RGV8-F1
#
_cell.length_a   1.000
_cell.length_b   1.000
_cell.length_c   1.000
_cell.angle_alpha   90.00
_cell.angle_beta   90.00
_cell.angle_gamma   90.00
#
_symmetry.space_group_name_H-M   'P 1'
#
loop_
_entity.id
_entity.type
_entity.pdbx_description
1 polymer ?
#
loop_
_entity_poly.entity_id
_entity_poly.type
_entity_poly.pdbx_seq_one_letter_code
_entity_poly.pdbx_strand_id
1 'polypeptide(L)'
;MRGGSSWVGVVWRGLGKKTSHSSYSSPPKYPSVLPDAWIPSTKHHRLQSSGIFPSGHTAAIIDGKSIARDIRFRIAGEIRRAKAATGKSPGLAVVLVGKRRDSKTCINIKLRACDEIGIATLIAELPENCTETELLDVVSGLNEDPSVHGIIVQLPLPQRHHATVSTVHAFTKNPEQITSQADIVITDVGIPNIVRGHWLKPGAVVIDMGTNLVKDPNSRHGFRVTGDVCFEEAIKVVSAITPVPGGVGPVTISMLLSNTLDSAKRAFGFSST
;
A
#
# COMPACT_ATOMS: atom_id res chain seq x y z
N MET A 1 -1.54 16.01 -22.39
CA MET A 1 -2.67 15.15 -21.98
C MET A 1 -2.16 14.18 -20.94
N ARG A 2 -2.76 14.14 -19.74
CA ARG A 2 -2.27 13.37 -18.58
C ARG A 2 -2.79 11.93 -18.68
N GLY A 3 -1.90 10.99 -19.00
CA GLY A 3 -2.18 9.55 -18.93
C GLY A 3 -1.56 8.98 -17.66
N GLY A 4 -2.28 9.06 -16.54
CA GLY A 4 -1.99 8.30 -15.33
C GLY A 4 -3.06 7.24 -15.18
N SER A 5 -2.69 5.97 -15.28
CA SER A 5 -3.59 4.83 -15.10
C SER A 5 -4.09 4.82 -13.66
N SER A 6 -5.37 5.13 -13.46
CA SER A 6 -6.06 5.14 -12.17
C SER A 6 -6.86 3.85 -11.99
N TRP A 7 -6.76 3.19 -10.82
CA TRP A 7 -7.28 1.83 -10.60
C TRP A 7 -8.21 1.75 -9.39
N VAL A 8 -9.27 0.96 -9.50
CA VAL A 8 -10.08 0.48 -8.38
C VAL A 8 -10.05 -1.05 -8.42
N GLY A 9 -9.59 -1.69 -7.35
CA GLY A 9 -9.63 -3.14 -7.18
C GLY A 9 -10.88 -3.55 -6.41
N VAL A 10 -11.76 -4.33 -7.03
CA VAL A 10 -12.98 -4.89 -6.43
C VAL A 10 -12.72 -6.38 -6.17
N VAL A 11 -12.92 -6.87 -4.95
CA VAL A 11 -12.76 -8.30 -4.61
C VAL A 11 -14.11 -8.93 -4.26
N TRP A 12 -14.44 -10.05 -4.90
CA TRP A 12 -15.69 -10.80 -4.72
C TRP A 12 -15.45 -12.19 -4.13
N ARG A 13 -16.31 -12.65 -3.20
CA ARG A 13 -16.27 -14.03 -2.67
C ARG A 13 -17.53 -14.82 -3.07
N GLY A 14 -17.46 -15.57 -4.16
CA GLY A 14 -18.53 -16.45 -4.63
C GLY A 14 -18.32 -17.92 -4.29
N LEU A 15 -19.19 -18.47 -3.45
CA LEU A 15 -19.37 -19.93 -3.28
C LEU A 15 -20.00 -20.52 -4.57
N GLY A 16 -19.23 -21.32 -5.30
CA GLY A 16 -19.71 -22.42 -6.17
C GLY A 16 -20.39 -22.08 -7.50
N LYS A 17 -19.67 -22.26 -8.62
CA LYS A 17 -19.89 -23.24 -9.71
C LYS A 17 -19.02 -22.86 -10.92
N LYS A 18 -18.28 -23.83 -11.45
CA LYS A 18 -17.39 -23.69 -12.62
C LYS A 18 -18.23 -23.52 -13.88
N THR A 19 -17.93 -22.50 -14.68
CA THR A 19 -18.25 -22.46 -16.11
C THR A 19 -17.01 -22.02 -16.90
N SER A 20 -16.92 -22.51 -18.12
CA SER A 20 -15.67 -22.80 -18.84
C SER A 20 -15.40 -21.90 -20.05
N HIS A 21 -14.11 -21.81 -20.40
CA HIS A 21 -13.48 -21.44 -21.69
C HIS A 21 -13.27 -19.95 -22.05
N SER A 22 -11.99 -19.55 -22.14
CA SER A 22 -11.32 -19.27 -23.42
C SER A 22 -9.80 -19.23 -23.24
N SER A 23 -9.09 -19.87 -24.17
CA SER A 23 -7.68 -20.22 -24.19
C SER A 23 -6.77 -19.07 -24.59
N TYR A 24 -5.76 -18.76 -23.77
CA TYR A 24 -4.56 -18.03 -24.18
C TYR A 24 -3.32 -18.87 -23.84
N SER A 25 -2.38 -18.91 -24.79
CA SER A 25 -1.12 -19.66 -24.74
C SER A 25 -0.24 -19.25 -23.56
N SER A 26 0.39 -20.25 -22.93
CA SER A 26 1.15 -20.11 -21.68
C SER A 26 2.59 -19.62 -21.92
N PRO A 27 3.08 -18.60 -21.20
CA PRO A 27 4.52 -18.34 -21.04
C PRO A 27 5.15 -19.32 -20.02
N PRO A 28 6.50 -19.44 -19.96
CA PRO A 28 7.18 -20.62 -19.43
C PRO A 28 6.95 -20.90 -17.94
N LYS A 29 6.96 -22.20 -17.61
CA LYS A 29 6.68 -22.77 -16.28
C LYS A 29 7.77 -22.37 -15.27
N TYR A 30 7.37 -21.68 -14.19
CA TYR A 30 8.18 -21.56 -12.98
C TYR A 30 8.27 -22.92 -12.26
N PRO A 31 9.39 -23.24 -11.60
CA PRO A 31 9.58 -24.52 -10.92
C PRO A 31 8.51 -24.76 -9.84
N SER A 32 7.95 -25.97 -9.86
CA SER A 32 6.71 -26.39 -9.19
C SER A 32 6.88 -26.84 -7.75
N VAL A 33 7.77 -26.22 -6.97
CA VAL A 33 7.97 -26.59 -5.57
C VAL A 33 8.24 -25.34 -4.73
N LEU A 34 7.17 -24.74 -4.20
CA LEU A 34 7.26 -23.89 -3.01
C LEU A 34 7.21 -24.82 -1.80
N PRO A 35 8.09 -24.69 -0.79
CA PRO A 35 8.04 -25.55 0.38
C PRO A 35 6.72 -25.34 1.15
N ASP A 36 5.96 -26.44 1.24
CA ASP A 36 4.75 -26.60 2.03
C ASP A 36 5.05 -26.39 3.53
N ALA A 37 4.61 -25.26 4.10
CA ALA A 37 4.18 -25.14 5.49
C ALA A 37 3.68 -23.72 5.81
N TRP A 38 2.54 -23.34 5.25
CA TRP A 38 1.67 -22.37 5.92
C TRP A 38 0.34 -23.06 6.21
N ILE A 39 0.24 -23.66 7.39
CA ILE A 39 -1.00 -24.23 7.92
C ILE A 39 -1.71 -23.10 8.67
N PRO A 40 -2.85 -22.57 8.20
CA PRO A 40 -3.59 -21.57 8.93
C PRO A 40 -4.13 -22.19 10.22
N SER A 41 -3.82 -21.56 11.36
CA SER A 41 -4.44 -21.87 12.65
C SER A 41 -5.96 -21.79 12.53
N THR A 42 -6.65 -22.90 12.82
CA THR A 42 -8.09 -23.12 12.64
C THR A 42 -9.01 -22.38 13.63
N LYS A 43 -8.55 -21.28 14.22
CA LYS A 43 -9.45 -20.39 14.99
C LYS A 43 -10.07 -19.35 14.08
N HIS A 44 -10.90 -19.80 13.13
CA HIS A 44 -11.82 -18.92 12.43
C HIS A 44 -12.97 -18.57 13.37
N HIS A 45 -12.97 -17.35 13.90
CA HIS A 45 -14.21 -16.74 14.37
C HIS A 45 -15.13 -16.58 13.16
N ARG A 46 -16.06 -17.53 13.02
CA ARG A 46 -17.16 -17.46 12.07
C ARG A 46 -18.04 -16.27 12.47
N LEU A 47 -17.83 -15.13 11.83
CA LEU A 47 -18.83 -14.06 11.82
C LEU A 47 -20.07 -14.65 11.16
N GLN A 48 -21.11 -14.92 11.95
CA GLN A 48 -22.37 -15.42 11.43
C GLN A 48 -22.95 -14.36 10.49
N SER A 49 -23.13 -14.77 9.24
CA SER A 49 -23.87 -14.01 8.24
C SER A 49 -25.36 -14.20 8.50
N SER A 50 -25.97 -13.25 9.20
CA SER A 50 -27.42 -13.05 9.19
C SER A 50 -27.69 -11.63 8.73
N GLY A 51 -28.44 -11.52 7.64
CA GLY A 51 -28.79 -10.26 6.99
C GLY A 51 -29.53 -9.29 7.91
N ILE A 52 -29.57 -8.05 7.42
CA ILE A 52 -30.10 -6.83 8.05
C ILE A 52 -29.11 -6.25 9.07
N PHE A 53 -28.23 -5.37 8.59
CA PHE A 53 -27.49 -4.46 9.46
C PHE A 53 -28.49 -3.50 10.12
N PRO A 54 -28.58 -3.45 11.46
CA PRO A 54 -29.46 -2.53 12.15
C PRO A 54 -29.07 -1.09 11.81
N SER A 55 -30.06 -0.24 11.53
CA SER A 55 -29.88 1.20 11.39
C SER A 55 -29.23 1.76 12.67
N GLY A 56 -27.93 2.06 12.60
CA GLY A 56 -27.14 2.54 13.75
C GLY A 56 -25.70 2.05 13.82
N HIS A 57 -25.27 1.08 13.01
CA HIS A 57 -23.86 0.69 12.97
C HIS A 57 -23.01 1.75 12.25
N THR A 58 -22.13 2.40 13.01
CA THR A 58 -21.04 3.23 12.45
C THR A 58 -19.91 2.30 12.07
N ALA A 59 -19.38 2.40 10.83
CA ALA A 59 -18.30 1.53 10.37
C ALA A 59 -17.08 1.56 11.30
N ALA A 60 -16.40 0.41 11.45
CA ALA A 60 -15.15 0.35 12.19
C ALA A 60 -14.04 1.12 11.44
N ILE A 61 -13.34 2.02 12.15
CA ILE A 61 -12.22 2.75 11.56
C ILE A 61 -10.95 1.91 11.66
N ILE A 62 -10.37 1.61 10.49
CA ILE A 62 -9.07 0.95 10.39
C ILE A 62 -8.00 2.02 10.60
N ASP A 63 -7.62 2.24 11.87
CA ASP A 63 -6.63 3.23 12.27
C ASP A 63 -5.20 2.79 11.89
N GLY A 64 -4.82 3.15 10.68
CA GLY A 64 -3.49 2.86 10.17
C GLY A 64 -2.36 3.60 10.91
N LYS A 65 -2.63 4.70 11.62
CA LYS A 65 -1.59 5.36 12.43
C LYS A 65 -1.21 4.49 13.62
N SER A 66 -2.19 3.93 14.33
CA SER A 66 -1.91 3.03 15.46
C SER A 66 -1.23 1.74 14.98
N ILE A 67 -1.76 1.12 13.92
CA ILE A 67 -1.16 -0.09 13.32
C ILE A 67 0.30 0.17 12.93
N ALA A 68 0.56 1.30 12.27
CA ALA A 68 1.90 1.69 11.84
C ALA A 68 2.85 1.94 13.02
N ARG A 69 2.36 2.54 14.12
CA ARG A 69 3.14 2.72 15.35
C ARG A 69 3.57 1.38 15.94
N ASP A 70 2.67 0.41 16.02
CA ASP A 70 2.96 -0.91 16.59
C ASP A 70 3.94 -1.70 15.72
N ILE A 71 3.82 -1.58 14.39
CA ILE A 71 4.80 -2.14 13.45
C ILE A 71 6.17 -1.49 13.67
N ARG A 72 6.26 -0.16 13.68
CA ARG A 72 7.54 0.56 13.85
C ARG A 72 8.19 0.26 15.20
N PHE A 73 7.41 0.11 16.27
CA PHE A 73 7.92 -0.29 17.59
C PHE A 73 8.62 -1.66 17.53
N ARG A 74 8.01 -2.65 16.86
CA ARG A 74 8.62 -3.98 16.69
C ARG A 74 9.88 -3.93 15.83
N ILE A 75 9.84 -3.20 14.71
CA ILE A 75 10.99 -3.02 13.81
C ILE A 75 12.16 -2.37 14.56
N ALA A 76 11.92 -1.31 15.34
CA ALA A 76 12.96 -0.65 16.12
C ALA A 76 13.62 -1.60 17.14
N GLY A 77 12.83 -2.48 17.76
CA GLY A 77 13.35 -3.52 18.66
C GLY A 77 14.26 -4.51 17.95
N GLU A 78 13.88 -4.97 16.76
CA GLU A 78 14.69 -5.85 15.91
C GLU A 78 15.98 -5.16 15.43
N ILE A 79 15.91 -3.89 15.01
CA ILE A 79 17.09 -3.11 14.60
C ILE A 79 18.10 -3.03 15.74
N ARG A 80 17.64 -2.73 16.96
CA ARG A 80 18.53 -2.70 18.14
C ARG A 80 19.22 -4.03 18.38
N ARG A 81 18.51 -5.16 18.24
CA ARG A 81 19.10 -6.50 18.38
C ARG A 81 20.12 -6.79 17.29
N ALA A 82 19.75 -6.57 16.02
CA ALA A 82 20.65 -6.79 14.89
C ALA A 82 21.91 -5.93 15.01
N LYS A 83 21.77 -4.65 15.41
CA LYS A 83 22.89 -3.73 15.62
C LYS A 83 23.79 -4.16 16.78
N ALA A 84 23.21 -4.61 17.90
CA ALA A 84 24.00 -5.11 19.03
C ALA A 84 24.79 -6.37 18.65
N ALA A 85 24.23 -7.25 17.82
CA ALA A 85 24.89 -8.49 17.39
C ALA A 85 25.95 -8.28 16.30
N THR A 86 25.74 -7.32 15.39
CA THR A 86 26.53 -7.22 14.15
C THR A 86 27.34 -5.93 14.04
N GLY A 87 27.07 -4.93 14.89
CA GLY A 87 27.62 -3.57 14.77
C GLY A 87 27.06 -2.76 13.61
N LYS A 88 26.20 -3.35 12.75
CA LYS A 88 25.70 -2.75 11.51
C LYS A 88 24.28 -2.22 11.69
N SER A 89 23.93 -1.20 10.91
CA SER A 89 22.56 -0.64 10.87
C SER A 89 21.98 -0.83 9.48
N PRO A 90 20.66 -1.11 9.33
CA PRO A 90 20.03 -1.13 8.02
C PRO A 90 20.14 0.24 7.34
N GLY A 91 20.19 0.22 6.01
CA GLY A 91 20.28 1.42 5.18
C GLY A 91 19.24 1.42 4.07
N LEU A 92 18.59 2.56 3.87
CA LEU A 92 17.61 2.80 2.81
C LEU A 92 18.12 3.93 1.92
N ALA A 93 18.31 3.64 0.64
CA ALA A 93 18.55 4.65 -0.38
C ALA A 93 17.23 5.11 -1.01
N VAL A 94 17.08 6.43 -1.18
CA VAL A 94 15.94 7.07 -1.83
C VAL A 94 16.43 7.82 -3.06
N VAL A 95 15.93 7.45 -4.23
CA VAL A 95 16.21 8.17 -5.49
C VAL A 95 15.04 9.11 -5.79
N LEU A 96 15.31 10.41 -5.83
CA LEU A 96 14.34 11.46 -6.13
C LEU A 96 14.66 12.11 -7.47
N VAL A 97 13.72 12.04 -8.41
CA VAL A 97 13.83 12.73 -9.70
C VAL A 97 12.95 13.99 -9.68
N GLY A 98 13.54 15.14 -9.99
CA GLY A 98 12.85 16.42 -10.06
C GLY A 98 12.52 17.05 -8.70
N LYS A 99 11.68 18.09 -8.71
CA LYS A 99 11.44 18.96 -7.53
C LYS A 99 9.99 19.01 -7.07
N ARG A 100 9.20 18.00 -7.44
CA ARG A 100 7.78 17.90 -7.08
C ARG A 100 7.55 17.93 -5.56
N ARG A 101 6.68 18.84 -5.10
CA ARG A 101 6.45 19.13 -3.67
C ARG A 101 5.82 17.96 -2.91
N ASP A 102 4.92 17.23 -3.57
CA ASP A 102 4.28 16.02 -3.04
C ASP A 102 5.30 14.88 -2.88
N SER A 103 6.17 14.68 -3.87
CA SER A 103 7.29 13.71 -3.77
C SER A 103 8.20 14.04 -2.58
N LYS A 104 8.58 15.31 -2.42
CA LYS A 104 9.40 15.76 -1.27
C LYS A 104 8.70 15.53 0.07
N THR A 105 7.39 15.78 0.14
CA THR A 105 6.62 15.55 1.36
C THR A 105 6.58 14.05 1.71
N CYS A 106 6.30 13.19 0.74
CA CYS A 106 6.30 11.74 0.92
C CYS A 106 7.67 11.22 1.37
N ILE A 107 8.74 11.70 0.72
CA ILE A 107 10.13 11.35 1.07
C ILE A 107 10.45 11.81 2.48
N ASN A 108 10.15 13.04 2.87
CA ASN A 108 10.43 13.54 4.22
C ASN A 108 9.73 12.70 5.30
N ILE A 109 8.52 12.20 5.04
CA ILE A 109 7.83 11.31 5.98
C ILE A 109 8.57 9.96 6.05
N LYS A 110 9.05 9.40 4.93
CA LYS A 110 9.86 8.17 4.93
C LYS A 110 11.18 8.34 5.69
N LEU A 111 11.92 9.41 5.41
CA LEU A 111 13.20 9.72 6.04
C LEU A 111 13.06 9.90 7.56
N ARG A 112 12.05 10.65 7.99
CA ARG A 112 11.74 10.81 9.42
C ARG A 112 11.43 9.45 10.06
N ALA A 113 10.65 8.61 9.39
CA ALA A 113 10.31 7.29 9.91
C ALA A 113 11.53 6.36 9.98
N CYS A 114 12.50 6.47 9.07
CA CYS A 114 13.80 5.78 9.14
C CYS A 114 14.62 6.24 10.35
N ASP A 115 14.75 7.55 10.52
CA ASP A 115 15.49 8.17 11.62
C ASP A 115 14.92 7.74 12.99
N GLU A 116 13.60 7.80 13.14
CA GLU A 116 12.88 7.40 14.36
C GLU A 116 13.17 5.97 14.83
N ILE A 117 13.57 5.06 13.93
CA ILE A 117 13.80 3.64 14.26
C ILE A 117 15.25 3.19 14.06
N GLY A 118 16.15 4.09 13.63
CA GLY A 118 17.57 3.80 13.44
C GLY A 118 17.93 3.13 12.11
N ILE A 119 17.19 3.41 11.03
CA ILE A 119 17.60 3.09 9.66
C ILE A 119 18.39 4.27 9.08
N ALA A 120 19.61 4.02 8.61
CA ALA A 120 20.41 5.02 7.91
C ALA A 120 19.78 5.33 6.55
N THR A 121 19.83 6.60 6.14
CA THR A 121 19.23 7.03 4.87
C THR A 121 20.25 7.68 3.96
N LEU A 122 20.23 7.31 2.68
CA LEU A 122 20.98 7.96 1.62
C LEU A 122 20.00 8.52 0.60
N ILE A 123 20.20 9.76 0.15
CA ILE A 123 19.33 10.41 -0.83
C ILE A 123 20.17 10.71 -2.07
N ALA A 124 19.71 10.22 -3.23
CA ALA A 124 20.23 10.59 -4.53
C ALA A 124 19.19 11.47 -5.24
N GLU A 125 19.52 12.75 -5.45
CA GLU A 125 18.65 13.67 -6.19
C GLU A 125 19.12 13.78 -7.65
N LEU A 126 18.19 13.58 -8.58
CA LEU A 126 18.37 13.72 -10.01
C LEU A 126 17.48 14.85 -10.55
N PRO A 127 17.92 15.57 -11.59
CA PRO A 127 17.11 16.61 -12.19
C PRO A 127 15.90 16.00 -12.94
N GLU A 128 14.87 16.80 -13.19
CA GLU A 128 13.62 16.33 -13.85
C GLU A 128 13.85 15.85 -15.29
N ASN A 129 14.91 16.33 -15.94
CA ASN A 129 15.32 15.95 -17.28
C ASN A 129 16.41 14.85 -17.28
N CYS A 130 16.62 14.13 -16.16
CA CYS A 130 17.58 13.03 -16.15
C CYS A 130 17.20 11.96 -17.19
N THR A 131 18.20 11.39 -17.82
CA THR A 131 18.06 10.27 -18.74
C THR A 131 17.83 8.96 -17.98
N GLU A 132 17.31 7.96 -18.68
CA GLU A 132 17.17 6.61 -18.14
C GLU A 132 18.53 6.03 -17.73
N THR A 133 19.58 6.25 -18.53
CA THR A 133 20.94 5.80 -18.23
C THR A 133 21.47 6.41 -16.94
N GLU A 134 21.32 7.74 -16.75
CA GLU A 134 21.75 8.40 -15.51
C GLU A 134 21.02 7.84 -14.27
N LEU A 135 19.73 7.54 -14.41
CA LEU A 135 18.96 6.90 -13.34
C LEU A 135 19.46 5.48 -13.04
N LEU A 136 19.72 4.68 -14.08
CA LEU A 136 20.24 3.31 -13.94
C LEU A 136 21.63 3.29 -13.32
N ASP A 137 22.50 4.22 -13.69
CA ASP A 137 23.86 4.34 -13.14
C ASP A 137 23.82 4.63 -11.64
N VAL A 138 22.94 5.53 -11.20
CA VAL A 138 22.72 5.78 -9.77
C VAL A 138 22.22 4.53 -9.06
N VAL A 139 21.20 3.87 -9.60
CA VAL A 139 20.65 2.64 -8.99
C VAL A 139 21.71 1.53 -8.94
N SER A 140 22.54 1.40 -9.97
CA SER A 140 23.65 0.45 -10.02
C SER A 140 24.68 0.74 -8.93
N GLY A 141 25.10 2.00 -8.77
CA GLY A 141 26.00 2.41 -7.69
C GLY A 141 25.44 2.13 -6.30
N LEU A 142 24.12 2.27 -6.11
CA LEU A 142 23.45 1.93 -4.85
C LEU A 142 23.35 0.42 -4.59
N ASN A 143 23.28 -0.41 -5.63
CA ASN A 143 23.29 -1.87 -5.46
C ASN A 143 24.65 -2.40 -5.00
N GLU A 144 25.74 -1.74 -5.39
CA GLU A 144 27.11 -2.10 -5.01
C GLU A 144 27.52 -1.56 -3.63
N ASP A 145 26.73 -0.65 -3.05
CA ASP A 145 27.01 -0.08 -1.73
C ASP A 145 26.57 -1.06 -0.61
N PRO A 146 27.51 -1.66 0.16
CA PRO A 146 27.18 -2.64 1.20
C PRO A 146 26.47 -2.01 2.42
N SER A 147 26.35 -0.68 2.48
CA SER A 147 25.54 0.02 3.48
C SER A 147 24.07 0.17 3.07
N VAL A 148 23.74 -0.07 1.79
CA VAL A 148 22.39 0.04 1.23
C VAL A 148 21.72 -1.33 1.17
N HIS A 149 20.54 -1.44 1.78
CA HIS A 149 19.81 -2.71 1.91
C HIS A 149 18.42 -2.65 1.28
N GLY A 150 17.88 -1.44 1.11
CA GLY A 150 16.70 -1.17 0.31
C GLY A 150 16.95 0.04 -0.57
N ILE A 151 16.40 0.01 -1.77
CA ILE A 151 16.38 1.15 -2.69
C ILE A 151 14.93 1.43 -3.04
N ILE A 152 14.51 2.69 -2.94
CA ILE A 152 13.23 3.14 -3.48
C ILE A 152 13.47 4.20 -4.54
N VAL A 153 13.20 3.84 -5.79
CA VAL A 153 12.93 4.82 -6.84
C VAL A 153 11.49 5.26 -6.65
N GLN A 154 11.23 6.56 -6.52
CA GLN A 154 9.85 7.04 -6.32
C GLN A 154 9.06 6.91 -7.63
N LEU A 155 8.31 5.82 -7.75
CA LEU A 155 7.54 5.38 -8.91
C LEU A 155 6.12 5.99 -8.98
N PRO A 156 5.37 5.68 -10.05
CA PRO A 156 4.38 4.58 -9.98
C PRO A 156 4.77 3.33 -10.81
N LEU A 157 4.50 2.11 -10.28
CA LEU A 157 4.57 0.83 -11.01
C LEU A 157 3.39 -0.09 -10.62
N PRO A 158 2.91 -0.94 -11.55
CA PRO A 158 1.81 -1.88 -11.31
C PRO A 158 2.29 -3.27 -10.87
N GLN A 159 1.55 -3.95 -9.99
CA GLN A 159 1.70 -5.39 -9.76
C GLN A 159 0.37 -6.11 -9.50
N ARG A 160 0.37 -7.41 -9.84
CA ARG A 160 -0.74 -8.36 -9.86
C ARG A 160 -0.72 -9.25 -8.60
N HIS A 161 -1.83 -9.95 -8.30
CA HIS A 161 -1.93 -11.41 -8.00
C HIS A 161 -3.19 -11.82 -7.19
N HIS A 162 -3.73 -12.99 -7.55
CA HIS A 162 -4.52 -14.02 -6.83
C HIS A 162 -5.64 -13.67 -5.81
N ALA A 163 -6.60 -12.85 -6.22
CA ALA A 163 -8.00 -12.98 -5.80
C ALA A 163 -8.90 -12.98 -7.05
N THR A 164 -10.20 -13.29 -6.94
CA THR A 164 -11.15 -12.88 -7.99
C THR A 164 -11.27 -11.36 -7.89
N VAL A 165 -10.42 -10.68 -8.65
CA VAL A 165 -10.32 -9.23 -8.72
C VAL A 165 -11.07 -8.77 -9.96
N SER A 166 -12.08 -7.93 -9.76
CA SER A 166 -12.61 -7.09 -10.82
C SER A 166 -11.85 -5.77 -10.77
N THR A 167 -11.07 -5.51 -11.81
CA THR A 167 -10.36 -4.24 -11.94
C THR A 167 -11.27 -3.24 -12.64
N VAL A 168 -11.54 -2.11 -11.99
CA VAL A 168 -12.27 -0.98 -12.53
C VAL A 168 -11.27 0.15 -12.81
N HIS A 169 -11.39 0.76 -13.98
CA HIS A 169 -10.53 1.84 -14.45
C HIS A 169 -11.37 2.90 -15.20
N ALA A 170 -10.72 3.99 -15.63
CA ALA A 170 -11.39 5.14 -16.25
C ALA A 170 -12.27 4.84 -17.49
N PHE A 171 -12.09 3.68 -18.13
CA PHE A 171 -12.87 3.27 -19.32
C PHE A 171 -13.83 2.10 -19.03
N THR A 172 -13.90 1.65 -17.79
CA THR A 172 -14.85 0.61 -17.39
C THR A 172 -16.27 1.16 -17.48
N LYS A 173 -17.18 0.42 -18.13
CA LYS A 173 -18.60 0.76 -18.17
C LYS A 173 -19.27 0.38 -16.85
N ASN A 174 -20.12 1.26 -16.34
CA ASN A 174 -20.89 1.09 -15.10
C ASN A 174 -20.01 0.72 -13.88
N PRO A 175 -18.93 1.48 -13.58
CA PRO A 175 -18.03 1.20 -12.46
C PRO A 175 -18.77 1.10 -11.11
N GLU A 176 -19.84 1.86 -10.92
CA GLU A 176 -20.72 1.83 -9.76
C GLU A 176 -21.44 0.49 -9.56
N GLN A 177 -21.89 -0.13 -10.66
CA GLN A 177 -22.60 -1.41 -10.61
C GLN A 177 -21.65 -2.56 -10.25
N ILE A 178 -20.41 -2.49 -10.72
CA ILE A 178 -19.38 -3.48 -10.39
C ILE A 178 -18.95 -3.31 -8.94
N THR A 179 -18.72 -2.06 -8.50
CA THR A 179 -18.29 -1.75 -7.13
C THR A 179 -19.34 -2.16 -6.09
N SER A 180 -20.63 -2.02 -6.40
CA SER A 180 -21.72 -2.37 -5.48
C SER A 180 -21.89 -3.87 -5.24
N GLN A 181 -21.16 -4.71 -5.98
CA GLN A 181 -21.12 -6.16 -5.76
C GLN A 181 -19.94 -6.61 -4.89
N ALA A 182 -18.97 -5.72 -4.62
CA ALA A 182 -17.76 -6.05 -3.86
C ALA A 182 -18.06 -6.28 -2.36
N ASP A 183 -17.41 -7.27 -1.79
CA ASP A 183 -17.30 -7.42 -0.33
C ASP A 183 -16.13 -6.59 0.21
N ILE A 184 -15.10 -6.38 -0.62
CA ILE A 184 -13.94 -5.53 -0.32
C ILE A 184 -13.70 -4.61 -1.52
N VAL A 185 -13.57 -3.31 -1.24
CA VAL A 185 -13.24 -2.27 -2.23
C VAL A 185 -11.89 -1.66 -1.87
N ILE A 186 -10.96 -1.66 -2.82
CA ILE A 186 -9.65 -1.02 -2.71
C ILE A 186 -9.59 0.08 -3.78
N THR A 187 -9.36 1.34 -3.38
CA THR A 187 -9.31 2.48 -4.30
C THR A 187 -7.92 3.07 -4.39
N ASP A 188 -7.40 3.27 -5.62
CA ASP A 188 -6.17 4.01 -5.92
C ASP A 188 -6.32 4.75 -7.27
N VAL A 189 -7.33 5.62 -7.31
CA VAL A 189 -7.78 6.35 -8.50
C VAL A 189 -7.05 7.69 -8.64
N GLY A 190 -6.77 8.35 -7.52
CA GLY A 190 -6.23 9.71 -7.55
C GLY A 190 -7.26 10.75 -8.01
N ILE A 191 -8.55 10.51 -7.72
CA ILE A 191 -9.63 11.48 -7.94
C ILE A 191 -10.44 11.61 -6.64
N PRO A 192 -10.48 12.80 -6.02
CA PRO A 192 -11.10 12.97 -4.71
C PRO A 192 -12.60 12.67 -4.74
N ASN A 193 -13.07 11.85 -3.80
CA ASN A 193 -14.48 11.52 -3.58
C ASN A 193 -15.21 10.91 -4.80
N ILE A 194 -14.50 10.26 -5.71
CA ILE A 194 -15.10 9.60 -6.88
C ILE A 194 -15.98 8.40 -6.47
N VAL A 195 -15.57 7.63 -5.46
CA VAL A 195 -16.37 6.52 -4.95
C VAL A 195 -17.35 7.05 -3.90
N ARG A 196 -18.64 7.02 -4.25
CA ARG A 196 -19.74 7.51 -3.40
C ARG A 196 -20.37 6.39 -2.59
N GLY A 197 -21.10 6.73 -1.53
CA GLY A 197 -21.72 5.73 -0.64
C GLY A 197 -22.64 4.76 -1.39
N HIS A 198 -23.37 5.23 -2.40
CA HIS A 198 -24.27 4.39 -3.21
C HIS A 198 -23.54 3.40 -4.13
N TRP A 199 -22.22 3.52 -4.29
CA TRP A 199 -21.40 2.55 -5.03
C TRP A 199 -21.04 1.35 -4.15
N LEU A 200 -21.22 1.45 -2.83
CA LEU A 200 -20.70 0.50 -1.87
C LEU A 200 -21.81 -0.45 -1.43
N LYS A 201 -21.47 -1.75 -1.40
CA LYS A 201 -22.34 -2.77 -0.82
C LYS A 201 -22.47 -2.55 0.68
N PRO A 202 -23.68 -2.58 1.26
CA PRO A 202 -23.85 -2.56 2.71
C PRO A 202 -23.03 -3.66 3.39
N GLY A 203 -22.22 -3.28 4.38
CA GLY A 203 -21.33 -4.19 5.10
C GLY A 203 -19.99 -4.49 4.42
N ALA A 204 -19.70 -3.92 3.24
CA ALA A 204 -18.38 -4.06 2.61
C ALA A 204 -17.24 -3.52 3.50
N VAL A 205 -16.00 -3.91 3.20
CA VAL A 205 -14.79 -3.30 3.76
C VAL A 205 -14.15 -2.39 2.71
N VAL A 206 -13.74 -1.19 3.11
CA VAL A 206 -13.12 -0.21 2.21
C VAL A 206 -11.69 0.09 2.63
N ILE A 207 -10.76 -0.06 1.68
CA ILE A 207 -9.35 0.35 1.78
C ILE A 207 -9.10 1.48 0.79
N ASP A 208 -9.09 2.70 1.29
CA ASP A 208 -8.84 3.91 0.51
C ASP A 208 -7.35 4.26 0.51
N MET A 209 -6.69 4.00 -0.63
CA MET A 209 -5.29 4.36 -0.89
C MET A 209 -5.14 5.75 -1.51
N GLY A 210 -6.25 6.33 -1.99
CA GLY A 210 -6.26 7.60 -2.69
C GLY A 210 -5.64 8.70 -1.85
N THR A 211 -4.77 9.50 -2.45
CA THR A 211 -4.10 10.62 -1.76
C THR A 211 -4.21 11.88 -2.61
N ASN A 212 -5.34 12.58 -2.47
CA ASN A 212 -5.69 13.72 -3.31
C ASN A 212 -5.51 15.05 -2.58
N LEU A 213 -4.78 15.99 -3.19
CA LEU A 213 -4.65 17.36 -2.69
C LEU A 213 -5.84 18.20 -3.17
N VAL A 214 -6.68 18.64 -2.23
CA VAL A 214 -7.82 19.51 -2.49
C VAL A 214 -7.54 20.89 -1.91
N LYS A 215 -7.81 21.94 -2.69
CA LYS A 215 -7.68 23.33 -2.21
C LYS A 215 -8.56 23.54 -0.98
N ASP A 216 -7.96 24.09 0.06
CA ASP A 216 -8.65 24.40 1.31
C ASP A 216 -8.07 25.70 1.89
N PRO A 217 -8.77 26.83 1.73
CA PRO A 217 -8.33 28.13 2.26
C PRO A 217 -8.15 28.15 3.78
N ASN A 218 -8.81 27.25 4.50
CA ASN A 218 -8.74 27.16 5.96
C ASN A 218 -7.57 26.28 6.43
N SER A 219 -6.93 25.54 5.51
CA SER A 219 -5.74 24.75 5.83
C SER A 219 -4.50 25.64 5.89
N ARG A 220 -3.62 25.38 6.87
CA ARG A 220 -2.32 26.08 7.04
C ARG A 220 -1.45 26.10 5.79
N HIS A 221 -1.64 25.14 4.88
CA HIS A 221 -0.85 25.01 3.65
C HIS A 221 -1.65 25.28 2.38
N GLY A 222 -2.90 25.76 2.50
CA GLY A 222 -3.81 26.05 1.38
C GLY A 222 -4.45 24.81 0.74
N PHE A 223 -4.16 23.61 1.27
CA PHE A 223 -4.67 22.35 0.76
C PHE A 223 -4.92 21.36 1.90
N ARG A 224 -5.88 20.45 1.71
CA ARG A 224 -6.11 19.27 2.54
C ARG A 224 -5.93 17.99 1.73
N VAL A 225 -5.59 16.90 2.39
CA VAL A 225 -5.51 15.57 1.78
C VAL A 225 -6.85 14.87 1.97
N THR A 226 -7.38 14.28 0.90
CA THR A 226 -8.61 13.47 0.93
C THR A 226 -8.43 12.20 0.09
N GLY A 227 -9.20 11.18 0.40
CA GLY A 227 -9.18 9.90 -0.31
C GLY A 227 -9.96 9.92 -1.61
N ASP A 228 -10.00 8.77 -2.28
CA ASP A 228 -10.88 8.57 -3.45
C ASP A 228 -12.33 8.31 -3.04
N VAL A 229 -12.54 7.87 -1.80
CA VAL A 229 -13.86 7.54 -1.25
C VAL A 229 -14.42 8.75 -0.50
N CYS A 230 -15.69 9.07 -0.74
CA CYS A 230 -16.42 10.03 0.09
C CYS A 230 -16.67 9.42 1.47
N PHE A 231 -15.78 9.70 2.41
CA PHE A 231 -15.73 9.06 3.73
C PHE A 231 -17.04 9.24 4.52
N GLU A 232 -17.64 10.43 4.46
CA GLU A 232 -18.87 10.79 5.18
C GLU A 232 -20.10 10.00 4.71
N GLU A 233 -20.09 9.56 3.46
CA GLU A 233 -21.12 8.67 2.92
C GLU A 233 -20.80 7.21 3.22
N ALA A 234 -19.55 6.81 2.98
CA ALA A 234 -19.13 5.42 3.11
C ALA A 234 -19.27 4.88 4.54
N ILE A 235 -18.93 5.69 5.56
CA ILE A 235 -18.98 5.29 6.97
C ILE A 235 -20.38 4.85 7.45
N LYS A 236 -21.43 5.25 6.71
CA LYS A 236 -22.83 4.90 6.99
C LYS A 236 -23.27 3.60 6.35
N VAL A 237 -22.48 3.05 5.43
CA VAL A 237 -22.83 1.90 4.58
C VAL A 237 -21.96 0.68 4.89
N VAL A 238 -20.67 0.91 5.11
CA VAL A 238 -19.65 -0.15 5.16
C VAL A 238 -19.45 -0.70 6.58
N SER A 239 -18.89 -1.90 6.70
CA SER A 239 -18.56 -2.49 8.01
C SER A 239 -17.23 -1.97 8.57
N ALA A 240 -16.27 -1.66 7.70
CA ALA A 240 -14.99 -1.07 8.09
C ALA A 240 -14.40 -0.20 6.96
N ILE A 241 -13.64 0.82 7.33
CA ILE A 241 -13.02 1.77 6.39
C ILE A 241 -11.68 2.32 6.89
N THR A 242 -10.71 2.47 5.99
CA THR A 242 -9.48 3.24 6.26
C THR A 242 -9.71 4.74 6.02
N PRO A 243 -9.37 5.64 6.96
CA PRO A 243 -9.51 7.08 6.74
C PRO A 243 -8.38 7.63 5.86
N VAL A 244 -8.64 8.73 5.16
CA VAL A 244 -7.60 9.51 4.49
C VAL A 244 -7.66 10.96 4.99
N PRO A 245 -6.59 11.47 5.64
CA PRO A 245 -5.32 10.80 5.96
C PRO A 245 -5.42 9.88 7.19
N GLY A 246 -4.44 8.99 7.34
CA GLY A 246 -4.24 8.20 8.58
C GLY A 246 -4.55 6.71 8.47
N GLY A 247 -5.10 6.27 7.34
CA GLY A 247 -5.27 4.87 6.99
C GLY A 247 -4.00 4.29 6.39
N VAL A 248 -3.98 4.10 5.07
CA VAL A 248 -2.96 3.25 4.45
C VAL A 248 -1.55 3.87 4.43
N GLY A 249 -1.44 5.19 4.21
CA GLY A 249 -0.14 5.86 4.09
C GLY A 249 0.89 5.53 5.19
N PRO A 250 0.56 5.70 6.50
CA PRO A 250 1.45 5.31 7.59
C PRO A 250 1.86 3.82 7.59
N VAL A 251 0.97 2.92 7.18
CA VAL A 251 1.23 1.47 7.12
C VAL A 251 2.17 1.16 5.95
N THR A 252 1.98 1.80 4.79
CA THR A 252 2.88 1.67 3.63
C THR A 252 4.32 2.00 3.97
N ILE A 253 4.53 3.09 4.73
CA ILE A 253 5.88 3.46 5.18
C ILE A 253 6.43 2.41 6.12
N SER A 254 5.63 1.92 7.06
CA SER A 254 6.07 0.91 8.02
C SER A 254 6.44 -0.43 7.33
N MET A 255 5.75 -0.79 6.26
CA MET A 255 6.09 -1.96 5.44
C MET A 255 7.39 -1.76 4.64
N LEU A 256 7.64 -0.57 4.10
CA LEU A 256 8.94 -0.23 3.49
C LEU A 256 10.08 -0.48 4.48
N LEU A 257 9.95 0.03 5.71
CA LEU A 257 10.97 -0.13 6.75
C LEU A 257 11.16 -1.60 7.16
N SER A 258 10.07 -2.38 7.22
CA SER A 258 10.12 -3.81 7.50
C SER A 258 10.91 -4.55 6.41
N ASN A 259 10.62 -4.26 5.14
CA ASN A 259 11.32 -4.88 4.02
C ASN A 259 12.81 -4.52 4.00
N THR A 260 13.15 -3.27 4.32
CA THR A 260 14.55 -2.83 4.45
C THR A 260 15.26 -3.57 5.58
N LEU A 261 14.62 -3.72 6.73
CA LEU A 261 15.16 -4.51 7.84
C LEU A 261 15.38 -5.97 7.43
N ASP A 262 14.38 -6.62 6.82
CA ASP A 262 14.50 -8.03 6.41
C ASP A 262 15.63 -8.23 5.40
N SER A 263 15.82 -7.29 4.48
CA SER A 263 16.96 -7.28 3.56
C SER A 263 18.30 -7.13 4.29
N ALA A 264 18.38 -6.19 5.23
CA ALA A 264 19.58 -5.99 6.05
C ALA A 264 19.90 -7.22 6.91
N LYS A 265 18.90 -7.86 7.51
CA LYS A 265 19.08 -9.10 8.29
C LYS A 265 19.70 -10.21 7.46
N ARG A 266 19.25 -10.38 6.20
CA ARG A 266 19.87 -11.33 5.25
C ARG A 266 21.33 -10.96 4.95
N ALA A 267 21.60 -9.69 4.66
CA ALA A 267 22.96 -9.21 4.36
C ALA A 267 23.90 -9.33 5.57
N PHE A 268 23.39 -9.19 6.79
CA PHE A 268 24.17 -9.32 8.02
C PHE A 268 24.35 -10.77 8.49
N GLY A 269 23.66 -11.75 7.87
CA GLY A 269 23.59 -13.12 8.38
C GLY A 269 22.87 -13.22 9.73
N PHE A 270 21.96 -12.28 10.04
CA PHE A 270 21.23 -12.24 11.31
C PHE A 270 19.85 -12.90 11.14
N SER A 271 19.68 -14.10 11.68
CA SER A 271 18.38 -14.76 11.80
C SER A 271 17.78 -14.43 13.17
N SER A 272 16.55 -13.90 13.19
CA SER A 272 15.81 -13.75 14.44
C SER A 272 15.46 -15.14 15.00
N THR A 273 15.99 -15.45 16.17
CA THR A 273 15.55 -16.57 17.03
C THR A 273 14.12 -16.40 17.49
#